data_AF-A0A956THZ7-F1
#
_entry.id   AF-A0A956THZ7-F1
#
_cell.length_a   1.000
_cell.length_b   1.000
_cell.length_c   1.000
_cell.angle_alpha   90.00
_cell.angle_beta   90.00
_cell.angle_gamma   90.00
#
_symmetry.space_group_name_H-M   'P 1'
#
loop_
_entity.id
_entity.type
_entity.pdbx_description
1 polymer ?
#
loop_
_entity_poly.entity_id
_entity_poly.type
_entity_poly.pdbx_seq_one_letter_code
_entity_poly.pdbx_strand_id
1 'polypeptide(L)'
;AAEAAAAEALKAEAQALRQQYEDRLEAWEQERNQAREQLRQELRQEKELLKTDLEAEREKARAAGLRESESVRAGYQTQALEQGAVFVSRLLARLARPEVEAGLVEMALEDIASLDASVLGAVRSNGKVMVTSAFELSPEQQRRLGSLLGPVDFERDPELLAGLRIEGGTRFLGANLRDELALFVEAANGR
;
A
#
# COMPACT_ATOMS: atom_id res chain seq x y z
N ALA A 1 23.29 85.90 58.22
CA ALA A 1 21.96 85.27 58.07
C ALA A 1 21.70 84.79 56.63
N ALA A 2 21.94 85.62 55.60
CA ALA A 2 21.68 85.25 54.20
C ALA A 2 22.57 84.11 53.64
N GLU A 3 23.85 84.03 54.00
CA GLU A 3 24.75 82.96 53.51
C GLU A 3 24.43 81.57 54.07
N ALA A 4 23.96 81.48 55.33
CA ALA A 4 23.55 80.21 55.93
C ALA A 4 22.26 79.68 55.28
N ALA A 5 21.30 80.57 54.96
CA ALA A 5 20.08 80.21 54.26
C ALA A 5 20.36 79.72 52.82
N ALA A 6 21.32 80.34 52.11
CA ALA A 6 21.74 79.88 50.78
C ALA A 6 22.44 78.50 50.82
N ALA A 7 23.25 78.23 51.85
CA ALA A 7 23.89 76.94 52.04
C ALA A 7 22.90 75.82 52.40
N GLU A 8 21.84 76.13 53.15
CA GLU A 8 20.75 75.17 53.42
C GLU A 8 19.90 74.89 52.19
N ALA A 9 19.57 75.91 51.40
CA ALA A 9 18.85 75.73 50.14
C ALA A 9 19.62 74.85 49.15
N LEU A 10 20.94 75.06 49.00
CA LEU A 10 21.79 74.26 48.12
C LEU A 10 21.90 72.79 48.59
N LYS A 11 21.93 72.56 49.90
CA LYS A 11 21.90 71.20 50.47
C LYS A 11 20.56 70.51 50.23
N ALA A 12 19.45 71.23 50.38
CA ALA A 12 18.11 70.70 50.12
C ALA A 12 17.94 70.35 48.63
N GLU A 13 18.43 71.18 47.71
CA GLU A 13 18.43 70.88 46.27
C GLU A 13 19.31 69.66 45.94
N ALA A 14 20.52 69.56 46.51
CA ALA A 14 21.40 68.42 46.29
C ALA A 14 20.80 67.11 46.82
N GLN A 15 20.12 67.17 47.97
CA GLN A 15 19.39 66.02 48.54
C GLN A 15 18.18 65.64 47.69
N ALA A 16 17.41 66.61 47.22
CA ALA A 16 16.28 66.36 46.32
C ALA A 16 16.72 65.73 44.99
N LEU A 17 17.82 66.23 44.41
CA LEU A 17 18.38 65.70 43.18
C LEU A 17 18.92 64.28 43.38
N ARG A 18 19.59 64.01 44.51
CA ARG A 18 20.06 62.68 44.87
C ARG A 18 18.90 61.70 44.98
N GLN A 19 17.82 62.07 45.67
CA GLN A 19 16.63 61.24 45.81
C GLN A 19 16.02 60.93 44.43
N GLN A 20 15.88 61.93 43.56
CA GLN A 20 15.37 61.73 42.20
C GLN A 20 16.22 60.75 41.37
N TYR A 21 17.56 60.80 41.52
CA TYR A 21 18.43 59.84 40.84
C TYR A 21 18.34 58.44 41.43
N GLU A 22 18.26 58.31 42.74
CA GLU A 22 18.08 57.02 43.43
C GLU A 22 16.74 56.38 43.00
N ASP A 23 15.64 57.13 43.03
CA ASP A 23 14.31 56.67 42.59
C ASP A 23 14.32 56.25 41.10
N ARG A 24 15.04 57.01 40.25
CA ARG A 24 15.15 56.70 38.82
C ARG A 24 16.01 55.48 38.55
N LEU A 25 17.04 55.24 39.37
CA LEU A 25 17.87 54.05 39.28
C LEU A 25 17.05 52.81 39.65
N GLU A 26 16.26 52.89 40.73
CA GLU A 26 15.36 51.81 41.15
C GLU A 26 14.30 51.50 40.10
N ALA A 27 13.65 52.52 39.54
CA ALA A 27 12.68 52.35 38.46
C ALA A 27 13.32 51.66 37.23
N TRP A 28 14.52 52.08 36.85
CA TRP A 28 15.25 51.47 35.74
C TRP A 28 15.66 50.02 36.02
N GLU A 29 16.09 49.69 37.24
CA GLU A 29 16.39 48.30 37.61
C GLU A 29 15.16 47.41 37.59
N GLN A 30 14.01 47.93 38.02
CA GLN A 30 12.74 47.22 37.95
C GLN A 30 12.32 46.96 36.50
N GLU A 31 12.36 47.96 35.63
CA GLU A 31 12.07 47.80 34.20
C GLU A 31 13.01 46.78 33.55
N ARG A 32 14.31 46.85 33.83
CA ARG A 32 15.29 45.90 33.31
C ARG A 32 14.99 44.47 33.76
N ASN A 33 14.62 44.28 35.03
CA ASN A 33 14.28 42.97 35.56
C ASN A 33 12.98 42.43 34.94
N GLN A 34 11.98 43.28 34.74
CA GLN A 34 10.74 42.91 34.04
C GLN A 34 11.00 42.50 32.59
N ALA A 35 11.77 43.30 31.83
CA ALA A 35 12.12 42.99 30.45
C ALA A 35 12.91 41.67 30.34
N ARG A 36 13.82 41.40 31.29
CA ARG A 36 14.57 40.12 31.32
C ARG A 36 13.65 38.93 31.62
N GLU A 37 12.67 39.09 32.50
CA GLU A 37 11.74 38.00 32.81
C GLU A 37 10.77 37.74 31.65
N GLN A 38 10.29 38.77 30.97
CA GLN A 38 9.49 38.65 29.75
C GLN A 38 10.26 37.88 28.67
N LEU A 39 11.50 38.28 28.38
CA LEU A 39 12.34 37.59 27.40
C LEU A 39 12.58 36.11 27.78
N ARG A 40 12.76 35.82 29.08
CA ARG A 40 12.89 34.43 29.56
C ARG A 40 11.60 33.63 29.38
N GLN A 41 10.43 34.25 29.55
CA GLN A 41 9.14 33.61 29.30
C GLN A 41 8.96 33.31 27.81
N GLU A 42 9.23 34.28 26.94
CA GLU A 42 9.18 34.11 25.49
C GLU A 42 10.12 32.99 25.02
N LEU A 43 11.38 32.99 25.48
CA LEU A 43 12.34 31.95 25.13
C LEU A 43 11.92 30.56 25.64
N ARG A 44 11.24 30.48 26.79
CA ARG A 44 10.69 29.21 27.29
C ARG A 44 9.55 28.74 26.39
N GLN A 45 8.64 29.61 26.01
CA GLN A 45 7.52 29.28 25.12
C GLN A 45 8.02 28.83 23.75
N GLU A 46 8.96 29.56 23.15
CA GLU A 46 9.55 29.22 21.85
C GLU A 46 10.28 27.86 21.90
N LYS A 47 11.00 27.57 22.99
CA LYS A 47 11.63 26.26 23.18
C LYS A 47 10.61 25.13 23.25
N GLU A 48 9.49 25.32 23.93
CA GLU A 48 8.44 24.30 24.01
C GLU A 48 7.73 24.10 22.67
N LEU A 49 7.51 25.17 21.89
CA LEU A 49 7.00 25.06 20.53
C LEU A 49 7.95 24.26 19.63
N LEU A 50 9.25 24.60 19.64
CA LEU A 50 10.28 23.90 18.85
C LEU A 50 10.40 22.42 19.24
N LYS A 51 10.25 22.08 20.53
CA LYS A 51 10.22 20.67 20.97
C LYS A 51 9.01 19.95 20.41
N THR A 52 7.84 20.57 20.50
CA THR A 52 6.58 19.99 20.01
C THR A 52 6.64 19.76 18.49
N ASP A 53 7.17 20.73 17.74
CA ASP A 53 7.36 20.62 16.29
C ASP A 53 8.35 19.51 15.94
N LEU A 54 9.47 19.42 16.68
CA LEU A 54 10.46 18.37 16.48
C LEU A 54 9.88 16.98 16.76
N GLU A 55 9.06 16.84 17.79
CA GLU A 55 8.38 15.59 18.12
C GLU A 55 7.38 15.21 17.03
N ALA A 56 6.56 16.15 16.57
CA ALA A 56 5.63 15.94 15.47
C ALA A 56 6.34 15.51 14.19
N GLU A 57 7.47 16.15 13.85
CA GLU A 57 8.23 15.80 12.66
C GLU A 57 8.91 14.43 12.78
N ARG A 58 9.39 14.07 13.96
CA ARG A 58 9.90 12.72 14.25
C ARG A 58 8.83 11.65 14.15
N GLU A 59 7.60 11.93 14.57
CA GLU A 59 6.48 11.00 14.41
C GLU A 59 6.11 10.81 12.94
N LYS A 60 6.01 11.90 12.16
CA LYS A 60 5.80 11.81 10.71
C LYS A 60 6.89 11.01 10.03
N ALA A 61 8.16 11.27 10.33
CA ALA A 61 9.29 10.53 9.77
C ALA A 61 9.23 9.04 10.12
N ARG A 62 8.88 8.69 11.37
CA ARG A 62 8.68 7.29 11.79
C ARG A 62 7.53 6.62 11.04
N ALA A 63 6.39 7.29 10.91
CA ALA A 63 5.24 6.78 10.17
C ALA A 63 5.55 6.59 8.67
N ALA A 64 6.28 7.54 8.07
CA ALA A 64 6.73 7.44 6.69
C ALA A 64 7.69 6.25 6.48
N GLY A 65 8.68 6.09 7.36
CA GLY A 65 9.62 4.97 7.30
C GLY A 65 8.95 3.61 7.48
N LEU A 66 7.94 3.51 8.35
CA LEU A 66 7.18 2.27 8.50
C LEU A 66 6.42 1.92 7.21
N ARG A 67 5.73 2.90 6.62
CA ARG A 67 5.00 2.71 5.35
C ARG A 67 5.93 2.33 4.20
N GLU A 68 7.09 2.95 4.11
CA GLU A 68 8.10 2.62 3.10
C GLU A 68 8.59 1.18 3.27
N SER A 69 8.92 0.78 4.50
CA SER A 69 9.33 -0.60 4.81
C SER A 69 8.25 -1.62 4.45
N GLU A 70 6.98 -1.33 4.78
CA GLU A 70 5.85 -2.18 4.40
C GLU A 70 5.67 -2.29 2.89
N SER A 71 5.80 -1.17 2.16
CA SER A 71 5.73 -1.14 0.70
C SER A 71 6.86 -1.94 0.05
N VAL A 72 8.10 -1.77 0.53
CA VAL A 72 9.25 -2.54 0.07
C VAL A 72 9.05 -4.04 0.32
N ARG A 73 8.57 -4.41 1.52
CA ARG A 73 8.27 -5.81 1.85
C ARG A 73 7.20 -6.40 0.94
N ALA A 74 6.11 -5.67 0.69
CA ALA A 74 5.06 -6.09 -0.22
C ALA A 74 5.62 -6.28 -1.65
N GLY A 75 6.46 -5.37 -2.12
CA GLY A 75 7.13 -5.49 -3.42
C GLY A 75 7.97 -6.76 -3.53
N TYR A 76 8.75 -7.11 -2.50
CA TYR A 76 9.52 -8.36 -2.48
C TYR A 76 8.63 -9.61 -2.47
N GLN A 77 7.49 -9.57 -1.79
CA GLN A 77 6.53 -10.69 -1.78
C GLN A 77 5.93 -10.93 -3.17
N THR A 78 5.45 -9.87 -3.83
CA THR A 78 4.94 -9.93 -5.21
C THR A 78 6.00 -10.49 -6.15
N GLN A 79 7.23 -9.96 -6.09
CA GLN A 79 8.31 -10.41 -6.96
C GLN A 79 8.68 -11.89 -6.71
N ALA A 80 8.70 -12.33 -5.46
CA ALA A 80 8.97 -13.73 -5.12
C ALA A 80 7.89 -14.67 -5.67
N LEU A 81 6.62 -14.26 -5.61
CA LEU A 81 5.49 -15.02 -6.17
C LEU A 81 5.56 -15.10 -7.69
N GLU A 82 5.83 -13.99 -8.38
CA GLU A 82 6.01 -13.96 -9.83
C GLU A 82 7.17 -14.87 -10.28
N GLN A 83 8.30 -14.81 -9.57
CA GLN A 83 9.45 -15.69 -9.84
C GLN A 83 9.11 -17.16 -9.58
N GLY A 84 8.36 -17.44 -8.52
CA GLY A 84 7.86 -18.78 -8.21
C GLY A 84 6.96 -19.32 -9.31
N ALA A 85 6.01 -18.52 -9.81
CA ALA A 85 5.12 -18.90 -10.90
C ALA A 85 5.88 -19.15 -12.21
N VAL A 86 6.86 -18.31 -12.54
CA VAL A 86 7.73 -18.54 -13.72
C VAL A 86 8.53 -19.84 -13.57
N PHE A 87 9.07 -20.11 -12.38
CA PHE A 87 9.79 -21.36 -12.12
C PHE A 87 8.89 -22.59 -12.26
N VAL A 88 7.71 -22.58 -11.65
CA VAL A 88 6.75 -23.69 -11.72
C VAL A 88 6.24 -23.85 -13.15
N SER A 89 5.93 -22.76 -13.86
CA SER A 89 5.55 -22.80 -15.28
C SER A 89 6.61 -23.50 -16.13
N ARG A 90 7.90 -23.16 -15.96
CA ARG A 90 8.99 -23.84 -16.67
C ARG A 90 9.14 -25.31 -16.29
N LEU A 91 8.92 -25.65 -15.03
CA LEU A 91 8.96 -27.04 -14.56
C LEU A 91 7.81 -27.85 -15.17
N LEU A 92 6.59 -27.32 -15.13
CA LEU A 92 5.40 -27.94 -15.69
C LEU A 92 5.49 -28.04 -17.21
N ALA A 93 6.04 -27.05 -17.91
CA ALA A 93 6.30 -27.13 -19.34
C ALA A 93 7.19 -28.32 -19.73
N ARG A 94 8.13 -28.73 -18.86
CA ARG A 94 8.98 -29.90 -19.08
C ARG A 94 8.28 -31.22 -18.79
N LEU A 95 7.22 -31.18 -17.98
CA LEU A 95 6.37 -32.32 -17.62
C LEU A 95 5.12 -32.42 -18.51
N ALA A 96 4.79 -31.36 -19.24
CA ALA A 96 3.67 -31.28 -20.17
C ALA A 96 3.79 -32.38 -21.21
N ARG A 97 2.90 -33.37 -21.10
CA ARG A 97 2.82 -34.52 -21.98
C ARG A 97 1.36 -34.91 -22.17
N PRO A 98 1.01 -35.63 -23.25
CA PRO A 98 -0.36 -36.06 -23.51
C PRO A 98 -1.00 -36.83 -22.35
N GLU A 99 -0.23 -37.57 -21.53
CA GLU A 99 -0.76 -38.29 -20.39
C GLU A 99 -1.21 -37.36 -19.26
N VAL A 100 -0.49 -36.25 -19.05
CA VAL A 100 -0.85 -35.21 -18.08
C VAL A 100 -2.06 -34.43 -18.56
N GLU A 101 -2.11 -34.10 -19.85
CA GLU A 101 -3.30 -33.50 -20.48
C GLU A 101 -4.54 -34.34 -20.23
N ALA A 102 -4.46 -35.65 -20.53
CA ALA A 102 -5.61 -36.54 -20.40
C ALA A 102 -6.15 -36.54 -18.96
N GLY A 103 -5.28 -36.62 -17.95
CA GLY A 103 -5.69 -36.56 -16.56
C GLY A 103 -6.36 -35.22 -16.19
N LEU A 104 -5.81 -34.09 -16.63
CA LEU A 104 -6.39 -32.76 -16.39
C LEU A 104 -7.74 -32.58 -17.09
N VAL A 105 -7.87 -33.06 -18.33
CA VAL A 105 -9.11 -33.03 -19.11
C VAL A 105 -10.20 -33.85 -18.44
N GLU A 106 -9.87 -35.04 -17.91
CA GLU A 106 -10.84 -35.87 -17.20
C GLU A 106 -11.35 -35.20 -15.92
N MET A 107 -10.46 -34.59 -15.12
CA MET A 107 -10.88 -33.82 -13.95
C MET A 107 -11.75 -32.62 -14.35
N ALA A 108 -11.35 -31.87 -15.38
CA ALA A 108 -12.15 -30.75 -15.88
C ALA A 108 -13.54 -31.20 -16.35
N LEU A 109 -13.65 -32.37 -16.99
CA LEU A 109 -14.93 -32.94 -17.41
C LEU A 109 -15.83 -33.32 -16.23
N GLU A 110 -15.25 -33.87 -15.16
CA GLU A 110 -15.97 -34.18 -13.92
C GLU A 110 -16.47 -32.90 -13.24
N ASP A 111 -15.61 -31.88 -13.15
CA ASP A 111 -15.96 -30.59 -12.57
C ASP A 111 -17.07 -29.91 -13.37
N ILE A 112 -16.95 -29.84 -14.70
CA ILE A 112 -17.97 -29.26 -15.58
C ILE A 112 -19.30 -29.99 -15.46
N ALA A 113 -19.29 -31.33 -15.34
CA ALA A 113 -20.50 -32.12 -15.15
C ALA A 113 -21.18 -31.86 -13.81
N SER A 114 -20.42 -31.40 -12.80
CA SER A 114 -20.95 -31.02 -11.48
C SER A 114 -21.46 -29.58 -11.41
N LEU A 115 -21.18 -28.74 -12.41
CA LEU A 115 -21.61 -27.34 -12.44
C LEU A 115 -23.13 -27.20 -12.62
N ASP A 116 -23.67 -26.16 -12.00
CA ASP A 116 -25.08 -25.82 -12.13
C ASP A 116 -25.49 -25.50 -13.59
N ALA A 117 -26.70 -25.91 -13.96
CA ALA A 117 -27.26 -25.69 -15.29
C ALA A 117 -27.34 -24.19 -15.67
N SER A 118 -27.42 -23.29 -14.69
CA SER A 118 -27.39 -21.84 -14.90
C SER A 118 -26.03 -21.34 -15.39
N VAL A 119 -24.93 -21.90 -14.85
CA VAL A 119 -23.55 -21.58 -15.23
C VAL A 119 -23.28 -22.11 -16.64
N LEU A 120 -23.64 -23.37 -16.90
CA LEU A 120 -23.53 -23.96 -18.23
C LEU A 120 -24.40 -23.23 -19.26
N GLY A 121 -25.61 -22.82 -18.87
CA GLY A 121 -26.49 -22.01 -19.70
C GLY A 121 -25.89 -20.65 -20.08
N ALA A 122 -25.17 -20.02 -19.15
CA ALA A 122 -24.48 -18.75 -19.41
C ALA A 122 -23.34 -18.91 -20.43
N VAL A 123 -22.54 -19.99 -20.35
CA VAL A 123 -21.47 -20.30 -21.32
C VAL A 123 -22.07 -20.58 -22.71
N ARG A 124 -23.21 -21.25 -22.78
CA ARG A 124 -23.90 -21.59 -24.05
C ARG A 124 -24.63 -20.43 -24.71
N SER A 125 -24.87 -19.32 -23.99
CA SER A 125 -25.80 -18.25 -24.38
C SER A 125 -25.51 -17.57 -25.72
N ASN A 126 -24.27 -17.65 -26.23
CA ASN A 126 -23.87 -17.06 -27.52
C ASN A 126 -23.66 -18.09 -28.66
N GLY A 127 -24.11 -19.34 -28.47
CA GLY A 127 -24.33 -20.31 -29.55
C GLY A 127 -23.09 -21.00 -30.14
N LYS A 128 -21.88 -20.45 -29.97
CA LYS A 128 -20.61 -21.13 -30.27
C LYS A 128 -19.72 -21.13 -29.04
N VAL A 129 -19.33 -22.33 -28.62
CA VAL A 129 -18.33 -22.54 -27.58
C VAL A 129 -17.01 -22.91 -28.25
N MET A 130 -15.94 -22.22 -27.92
CA MET A 130 -14.58 -22.60 -28.34
C MET A 130 -13.91 -23.38 -27.20
N VAL A 131 -13.33 -24.52 -27.50
CA VAL A 131 -12.50 -25.27 -26.57
C VAL A 131 -11.08 -25.33 -27.09
N THR A 132 -10.18 -24.71 -26.35
CA THR A 132 -8.74 -24.72 -26.62
C THR A 132 -8.06 -25.72 -25.68
N SER A 133 -7.18 -26.55 -26.23
CA SER A 133 -6.43 -27.59 -25.50
C SER A 133 -4.94 -27.49 -25.81
N ALA A 134 -4.08 -27.92 -24.87
CA ALA A 134 -2.64 -27.89 -25.11
C ALA A 134 -2.19 -29.04 -26.04
N PHE A 135 -2.85 -30.20 -25.93
CA PHE A 135 -2.58 -31.39 -26.75
C PHE A 135 -3.82 -31.84 -27.54
N GLU A 136 -3.71 -32.91 -28.33
CA GLU A 136 -4.84 -33.42 -29.11
C GLU A 136 -5.85 -34.10 -28.17
N LEU A 137 -7.09 -33.64 -28.17
CA LEU A 137 -8.18 -34.28 -27.45
C LEU A 137 -8.61 -35.57 -28.15
N SER A 138 -8.87 -36.61 -27.36
CA SER A 138 -9.39 -37.86 -27.89
C SER A 138 -10.82 -37.70 -28.43
N PRO A 139 -11.25 -38.54 -29.39
CA PRO A 139 -12.64 -38.50 -29.89
C PRO A 139 -13.68 -38.70 -28.78
N GLU A 140 -13.33 -39.40 -27.70
CA GLU A 140 -14.21 -39.59 -26.56
C GLU A 140 -14.36 -38.30 -25.74
N GLN A 141 -13.25 -37.61 -25.48
CA GLN A 141 -13.25 -36.32 -24.79
C GLN A 141 -14.03 -35.26 -25.57
N GLN A 142 -13.83 -35.18 -26.89
CA GLN A 142 -14.56 -34.26 -27.76
C GLN A 142 -16.08 -34.52 -27.72
N ARG A 143 -16.50 -35.79 -27.75
CA ARG A 143 -17.92 -36.16 -27.62
C ARG A 143 -18.50 -35.77 -26.26
N ARG A 144 -17.78 -36.00 -25.16
CA ARG A 144 -18.22 -35.63 -23.80
C ARG A 144 -18.37 -34.12 -23.66
N LEU A 145 -17.40 -33.35 -24.13
CA LEU A 145 -17.46 -31.88 -24.16
C LEU A 145 -18.65 -31.39 -24.99
N GLY A 146 -18.88 -31.97 -26.18
CA GLY A 146 -20.04 -31.64 -27.00
C GLY A 146 -21.38 -31.94 -26.31
N SER A 147 -21.46 -33.04 -25.55
CA SER A 147 -22.67 -33.36 -24.78
C SER A 147 -22.93 -32.40 -23.63
N LEU A 148 -21.87 -31.89 -22.99
CA LEU A 148 -21.93 -30.99 -21.84
C LEU A 148 -22.02 -29.51 -22.24
N LEU A 149 -21.62 -29.12 -23.44
CA LEU A 149 -21.51 -27.72 -23.84
C LEU A 149 -22.29 -27.38 -25.11
N GLY A 150 -22.79 -28.38 -25.86
CA GLY A 150 -23.50 -28.18 -27.12
C GLY A 150 -22.54 -28.16 -28.32
N PRO A 151 -22.79 -27.34 -29.36
CA PRO A 151 -21.88 -27.24 -30.51
C PRO A 151 -20.57 -26.55 -30.11
N VAL A 152 -19.47 -27.30 -30.19
CA VAL A 152 -18.13 -26.87 -29.78
C VAL A 152 -17.18 -26.89 -30.97
N ASP A 153 -16.43 -25.80 -31.15
CA ASP A 153 -15.25 -25.75 -32.03
C ASP A 153 -14.00 -26.05 -31.19
N PHE A 154 -13.05 -26.81 -31.75
CA PHE A 154 -11.82 -27.19 -31.05
C PHE A 154 -10.60 -26.49 -31.64
N GLU A 155 -9.77 -25.93 -30.77
CA GLU A 155 -8.50 -25.30 -31.12
C GLU A 155 -7.36 -25.88 -30.26
N ARG A 156 -6.13 -25.77 -30.76
CA ARG A 156 -4.92 -26.16 -30.04
C ARG A 156 -4.07 -24.95 -29.73
N ASP A 157 -3.73 -24.79 -28.46
CA ASP A 157 -2.76 -23.81 -27.99
C ASP A 157 -1.77 -24.45 -26.98
N PRO A 158 -0.55 -24.80 -27.43
CA PRO A 158 0.48 -25.36 -26.55
C PRO A 158 0.90 -24.42 -25.42
N GLU A 159 0.61 -23.12 -25.49
CA GLU A 159 0.96 -22.17 -24.41
C GLU A 159 0.14 -22.42 -23.14
N LEU A 160 -0.96 -23.17 -23.20
CA LEU A 160 -1.75 -23.56 -22.02
C LEU A 160 -1.00 -24.52 -21.08
N LEU A 161 0.17 -25.03 -21.50
CA LEU A 161 0.99 -26.05 -20.85
C LEU A 161 0.31 -27.43 -20.77
N ALA A 162 -0.86 -27.49 -20.15
CA ALA A 162 -1.77 -28.63 -20.17
C ALA A 162 -3.17 -28.22 -19.65
N GLY A 163 -4.22 -28.87 -20.13
CA GLY A 163 -5.61 -28.69 -19.75
C GLY A 163 -6.46 -28.02 -20.82
N LEU A 164 -7.58 -27.42 -20.38
CA LEU A 164 -8.59 -26.83 -21.26
C LEU A 164 -8.79 -25.35 -20.98
N ARG A 165 -9.15 -24.61 -22.03
CA ARG A 165 -9.81 -23.31 -21.93
C ARG A 165 -11.11 -23.37 -22.73
N ILE A 166 -12.20 -22.95 -22.11
CA ILE A 166 -13.54 -23.00 -22.69
C ILE A 166 -14.08 -21.59 -22.74
N GLU A 167 -14.39 -21.10 -23.93
CA GLU A 167 -14.86 -19.73 -24.15
C GLU A 167 -16.26 -19.74 -24.78
N GLY A 168 -17.18 -19.00 -24.17
CA GLY A 168 -18.58 -18.89 -24.59
C GLY A 168 -19.06 -17.44 -24.51
N GLY A 169 -18.88 -16.69 -25.60
CA GLY A 169 -19.21 -15.26 -25.66
C GLY A 169 -18.38 -14.41 -24.70
N THR A 170 -18.98 -13.91 -23.62
CA THR A 170 -18.31 -13.07 -22.60
C THR A 170 -17.87 -13.85 -21.36
N ARG A 171 -18.07 -15.18 -21.35
CA ARG A 171 -17.68 -16.07 -20.25
C ARG A 171 -16.57 -16.99 -20.72
N PHE A 172 -15.61 -17.26 -19.84
CA PHE A 172 -14.62 -18.30 -20.05
C PHE A 172 -14.47 -19.16 -18.79
N LEU A 173 -14.06 -20.40 -18.97
CA LEU A 173 -13.69 -21.34 -17.92
C LEU A 173 -12.30 -21.88 -18.26
N GLY A 174 -11.32 -21.57 -17.41
CA GLY A 174 -9.98 -22.13 -17.49
C GLY A 174 -9.88 -23.35 -16.58
N ALA A 175 -9.45 -24.47 -17.14
CA ALA A 175 -9.03 -25.66 -16.40
C ALA A 175 -7.66 -26.08 -16.96
N ASN A 176 -6.71 -25.15 -16.95
CA ASN A 176 -5.37 -25.33 -17.50
C ASN A 176 -4.30 -24.74 -16.58
N LEU A 177 -3.10 -25.30 -16.65
CA LEU A 177 -2.01 -24.97 -15.74
C LEU A 177 -1.54 -23.51 -15.87
N ARG A 178 -1.66 -22.90 -17.05
CA ARG A 178 -1.28 -21.50 -17.25
C ARG A 178 -2.20 -20.56 -16.46
N ASP A 179 -3.51 -20.73 -16.60
CA ASP A 179 -4.50 -19.87 -15.98
C ASP A 179 -4.52 -20.08 -14.46
N GLU A 180 -4.37 -21.33 -13.98
CA GLU A 180 -4.24 -21.64 -12.54
C GLU A 180 -3.01 -20.97 -11.90
N LEU A 181 -1.87 -20.94 -12.61
CA LEU A 181 -0.68 -20.24 -12.12
C LEU A 181 -0.87 -18.72 -12.09
N ALA A 182 -1.58 -18.15 -13.06
CA ALA A 182 -1.92 -16.73 -13.06
C ALA A 182 -2.83 -16.40 -11.87
N LEU A 183 -3.89 -17.19 -11.65
CA LEU A 183 -4.79 -17.05 -10.50
C LEU A 183 -4.06 -17.21 -9.16
N PHE A 184 -3.11 -18.13 -9.06
CA PHE A 184 -2.30 -18.28 -7.85
C PHE A 184 -1.49 -17.02 -7.52
N VAL A 185 -0.90 -16.38 -8.54
CA VAL A 185 -0.18 -15.10 -8.37
C VAL A 185 -1.15 -13.97 -8.01
N GLU A 186 -2.30 -13.90 -8.65
CA GLU A 186 -3.32 -12.88 -8.39
C GLU A 186 -3.91 -12.99 -6.98
N ALA A 187 -4.32 -14.19 -6.56
CA ALA A 187 -4.86 -14.47 -5.23
C ALA A 187 -3.85 -14.16 -4.13
N ALA A 188 -2.57 -14.47 -4.35
CA ALA A 188 -1.50 -14.16 -3.40
C ALA A 188 -1.18 -12.65 -3.34
N ASN A 189 -1.46 -11.91 -4.41
CA ASN A 189 -1.36 -10.44 -4.46
C ASN A 189 -2.64 -9.72 -3.99
N GLY A 190 -3.67 -10.45 -3.53
CA GLY A 190 -4.88 -9.89 -2.94
C GLY A 190 -5.78 -9.14 -3.91
N ARG A 191 -5.83 -9.56 -5.18
CA ARG A 191 -6.83 -9.09 -6.16
C ARG A 191 -7.88 -10.16 -6.41
#